data_AF-V8N6H9-F1
#
_entry.id   AF-V8N6H9-F1
#
_cell.length_a   1.000
_cell.length_b   1.000
_cell.length_c   1.000
_cell.angle_alpha   90.00
_cell.angle_beta   90.00
_cell.angle_gamma   90.00
#
_symmetry.space_group_name_H-M   'P 1'
#
loop_
_entity.id
_entity.type
_entity.pdbx_description
1 polymer ?
#
loop_
_entity_poly.entity_id
_entity_poly.type
_entity_poly.pdbx_seq_one_letter_code
_entity_poly.pdbx_strand_id
1 'polypeptide(L)'
;MERASVHCAHVFTTVSQITAIEADHMLKRATDVVTPNGLNIKKFSAMHEFQNLHATNKARIQEFVRGHFYGHLDFNLEKTLFFFIAGRYEFSNKGADMFLEALSRLNFLLRRQSLPPVTTHNMIDDSGDPILSTIRRIGLFNNRTDRIK
;
A
#
# COMPACT_ATOMS: atom_id res chain seq x y z
N MET A 1 -7.26 -10.02 30.61
CA MET A 1 -6.26 -9.11 31.24
C MET A 1 -6.52 -7.68 30.81
N GLU A 2 -6.27 -7.29 29.55
CA GLU A 2 -6.50 -5.94 28.99
C GLU A 2 -7.64 -5.11 29.62
N ARG A 3 -8.91 -5.57 29.53
CA ARG A 3 -10.05 -4.83 30.10
C ARG A 3 -9.93 -4.56 31.61
N ALA A 4 -9.34 -5.46 32.39
CA ALA A 4 -9.07 -5.22 33.81
C ALA A 4 -7.97 -4.16 33.98
N SER A 5 -6.89 -4.22 33.18
CA SER A 5 -5.84 -3.20 33.18
C SER A 5 -6.38 -1.80 32.86
N VAL A 6 -7.32 -1.70 31.91
CA VAL A 6 -7.99 -0.44 31.53
C VAL A 6 -8.90 0.11 32.63
N HIS A 7 -9.57 -0.74 33.40
CA HIS A 7 -10.39 -0.29 34.55
C HIS A 7 -9.55 0.02 35.80
N CYS A 8 -8.41 -0.65 36.01
CA CYS A 8 -7.50 -0.39 37.13
C CYS A 8 -6.53 0.78 36.91
N ALA A 9 -6.38 1.30 35.68
CA ALA A 9 -5.51 2.44 35.41
C ALA A 9 -6.13 3.76 35.90
N HIS A 10 -5.35 4.64 36.54
CA HIS A 10 -5.83 5.98 36.89
C HIS A 10 -6.19 6.80 35.64
N VAL A 11 -5.35 6.73 34.60
CA VAL A 11 -5.56 7.36 33.29
C VAL A 11 -5.45 6.29 32.21
N PHE A 12 -6.45 6.23 31.33
CA PHE A 12 -6.50 5.35 30.17
C PHE A 12 -6.28 6.16 28.88
N THR A 13 -5.33 5.73 28.05
CA THR A 13 -5.00 6.40 26.78
C THR A 13 -5.01 5.44 25.60
N THR A 14 -5.32 5.95 24.41
CA THR A 14 -5.28 5.21 23.15
C THR A 14 -4.58 6.03 22.07
N VAL A 15 -4.01 5.36 21.06
CA VAL A 15 -3.16 6.02 20.03
C VAL A 15 -3.94 6.72 18.91
N SER A 16 -5.27 6.58 18.87
CA SER A 16 -6.10 7.22 17.85
C SER A 16 -7.56 7.39 18.30
N GLN A 17 -8.28 8.34 17.70
CA GLN A 17 -9.68 8.59 18.04
C GLN A 17 -10.62 7.46 17.61
N ILE A 18 -10.31 6.71 16.54
CA ILE A 18 -11.08 5.51 16.18
C ILE A 18 -10.86 4.40 17.22
N THR A 19 -9.62 4.20 17.68
CA THR A 19 -9.31 3.26 18.77
C THR A 19 -9.94 3.66 20.10
N ALA A 20 -10.15 4.96 20.36
CA ALA A 20 -10.90 5.42 21.52
C ALA A 20 -12.39 5.00 21.46
N ILE A 21 -13.01 5.09 20.28
CA ILE A 21 -14.41 4.66 20.04
C ILE A 21 -14.53 3.13 20.17
N GLU A 22 -13.59 2.38 19.57
CA GLU A 22 -13.50 0.92 19.69
C GLU A 22 -13.35 0.49 21.16
N ALA A 23 -12.42 1.12 21.90
CA ALA A 23 -12.15 0.80 23.30
C ALA A 23 -13.35 1.10 24.21
N ASP A 24 -14.07 2.20 24.01
CA ASP A 24 -15.27 2.50 24.80
C ASP A 24 -16.34 1.41 24.59
N HIS A 25 -16.57 0.99 23.34
CA HIS A 25 -17.54 -0.05 23.01
C HIS A 25 -17.12 -1.45 23.47
N MET A 26 -15.84 -1.80 23.42
CA MET A 26 -15.35 -3.16 23.73
C MET A 26 -14.92 -3.32 25.20
N LEU A 27 -14.18 -2.35 25.74
CA LEU A 27 -13.61 -2.38 27.09
C LEU A 27 -14.50 -1.68 28.13
N LYS A 28 -15.54 -0.94 27.68
CA LYS A 28 -16.52 -0.26 28.53
C LYS A 28 -15.90 0.78 29.48
N ARG A 29 -14.98 1.58 28.93
CA ARG A 29 -14.41 2.78 29.55
C ARG A 29 -14.00 3.75 28.43
N ALA A 30 -14.47 5.00 28.52
CA ALA A 30 -14.03 6.07 27.63
C ALA A 30 -12.54 6.36 27.80
N THR A 31 -11.86 6.72 26.72
CA THR A 31 -10.44 7.12 26.78
C THR A 31 -10.31 8.52 27.38
N ASP A 32 -9.41 8.70 28.36
CA ASP A 32 -9.19 9.99 29.03
C ASP A 32 -8.37 10.95 28.15
N VAL A 33 -7.33 10.44 27.46
CA VAL A 33 -6.48 11.23 26.53
C VAL A 33 -6.07 10.37 25.32
N VAL A 34 -6.15 10.93 24.11
CA VAL A 34 -5.57 10.29 22.91
C VAL A 34 -4.10 10.70 22.77
N THR A 35 -3.21 9.72 22.67
CA THR A 35 -1.75 9.87 22.63
C THR A 35 -1.19 9.40 21.28
N PRO A 36 -1.26 10.24 20.22
CA PRO A 36 -0.88 9.82 18.87
C PRO A 36 0.62 9.54 18.74
N ASN A 37 0.95 8.51 17.93
CA ASN A 37 2.34 8.11 17.70
C ASN A 37 3.12 9.19 16.93
N GLY A 38 4.08 9.81 17.60
CA GLY A 38 4.99 10.79 17.00
C GLY A 38 6.09 10.17 16.13
N LEU A 39 6.65 10.98 15.22
CA LEU A 39 7.84 10.63 14.44
C LEU A 39 8.90 11.72 14.59
N ASN A 40 10.17 11.31 14.70
CA ASN A 40 11.32 12.23 14.69
C ASN A 40 11.59 12.73 13.28
N ILE A 41 10.81 13.71 12.83
CA ILE A 41 10.95 14.33 11.50
C ILE A 41 12.30 15.05 11.42
N LYS A 42 13.24 14.47 10.66
CA LYS A 42 14.41 15.20 10.17
C LYS A 42 13.91 16.33 9.26
N LYS A 43 13.97 17.57 9.74
CA LYS A 43 13.68 18.76 8.92
C LYS A 43 14.79 18.89 7.87
N PHE A 44 14.50 18.49 6.64
CA PHE A 44 15.39 18.73 5.50
C PHE A 44 15.59 20.23 5.35
N SER A 45 16.85 20.68 5.37
CA SER A 45 17.21 22.11 5.42
C SER A 45 16.83 22.88 4.16
N ALA A 46 16.61 22.18 3.04
CA ALA A 46 16.10 22.74 1.79
C ALA A 46 15.11 21.78 1.14
N MET A 47 13.93 22.25 0.72
CA MET A 47 12.92 21.42 0.06
C MET A 47 13.40 20.78 -1.26
N HIS A 48 14.37 21.40 -1.93
CA HIS A 48 14.98 20.88 -3.16
C HIS A 48 15.75 19.57 -2.93
N GLU A 49 16.28 19.33 -1.73
CA GLU A 49 16.97 18.07 -1.40
C GLU A 49 16.03 16.86 -1.53
N PHE A 50 14.78 17.02 -1.06
CA PHE A 50 13.74 15.99 -1.21
C PHE A 50 13.36 15.75 -2.67
N GLN A 51 13.30 16.80 -3.50
CA GLN A 51 13.02 16.69 -4.94
C GLN A 51 14.16 15.96 -5.67
N ASN A 52 15.41 16.28 -5.35
CA ASN A 52 16.59 15.59 -5.88
C ASN A 52 16.59 14.11 -5.47
N LEU A 53 16.34 13.82 -4.19
CA LEU A 53 16.26 12.45 -3.66
C LEU A 53 15.09 11.66 -4.28
N HIS A 54 13.95 12.30 -4.57
CA HIS A 54 12.85 11.70 -5.32
C HIS A 54 13.31 11.32 -6.74
N ALA A 55 13.92 12.24 -7.50
CA ALA A 55 14.40 11.95 -8.84
C ALA A 55 15.45 10.82 -8.86
N THR A 56 16.41 10.83 -7.93
CA THR A 56 17.44 9.79 -7.80
C THR A 56 16.85 8.41 -7.52
N ASN A 57 15.80 8.30 -6.68
CA ASN A 57 15.16 7.02 -6.41
C ASN A 57 14.15 6.62 -7.49
N LYS A 58 13.47 7.57 -8.16
CA LYS A 58 12.65 7.32 -9.36
C LYS A 58 13.49 6.65 -10.45
N ALA A 59 14.72 7.14 -10.69
CA ALA A 59 15.63 6.55 -11.67
C ALA A 59 15.98 5.08 -11.36
N ARG A 60 16.17 4.73 -10.08
CA ARG A 60 16.40 3.34 -9.63
C ARG A 60 15.17 2.44 -9.87
N ILE A 61 13.97 2.95 -9.59
CA ILE A 61 12.72 2.23 -9.85
C ILE A 61 12.50 2.05 -11.36
N GLN A 62 12.75 3.09 -12.16
CA GLN A 62 12.70 3.01 -13.63
C GLN A 62 13.67 1.95 -14.18
N GLU A 63 14.88 1.82 -13.61
CA GLU A 63 15.84 0.81 -14.06
C GLU A 63 15.38 -0.62 -13.73
N PHE A 64 14.85 -0.85 -12.53
CA PHE A 64 14.18 -2.12 -12.20
C PHE A 64 13.03 -2.43 -13.18
N VAL A 65 12.22 -1.43 -13.52
CA VAL A 65 11.11 -1.57 -14.48
C VAL A 65 11.61 -1.87 -15.90
N ARG A 66 12.74 -1.29 -16.35
CA ARG A 66 13.36 -1.66 -17.65
C ARG A 66 13.73 -3.14 -17.70
N GLY A 67 14.26 -3.68 -16.59
CA GLY A 67 14.57 -5.10 -16.45
C GLY A 67 13.32 -5.99 -16.43
N HIS A 68 12.34 -5.68 -15.56
CA HIS A 68 11.12 -6.47 -15.42
C HIS A 68 10.23 -6.47 -16.67
N PHE A 69 10.29 -5.41 -17.48
CA PHE A 69 9.56 -5.26 -18.75
C PHE A 69 10.45 -5.50 -19.98
N TYR A 70 11.56 -6.24 -19.84
CA TYR A 70 12.46 -6.51 -20.96
C TYR A 70 11.73 -7.14 -22.17
N GLY A 71 12.00 -6.61 -23.36
CA GLY A 71 11.29 -6.96 -24.61
C GLY A 71 9.84 -6.45 -24.71
N HIS A 72 9.27 -5.85 -23.65
CA HIS A 72 7.84 -5.49 -23.53
C HIS A 72 7.60 -4.03 -23.08
N LEU A 73 8.65 -3.22 -23.00
CA LEU A 73 8.59 -1.81 -22.60
C LEU A 73 8.11 -0.91 -23.74
N ASP A 74 6.78 -0.81 -23.94
CA ASP A 74 6.16 0.00 -24.99
C ASP A 74 5.57 1.34 -24.50
N PHE A 75 5.84 1.71 -23.25
CA PHE A 75 5.38 2.95 -22.63
C PHE A 75 6.54 3.85 -22.17
N ASN A 76 6.29 5.16 -22.15
CA ASN A 76 7.30 6.15 -21.76
C ASN A 76 7.38 6.29 -20.23
N LEU A 77 8.50 5.84 -19.66
CA LEU A 77 8.80 5.87 -18.22
C LEU A 77 8.81 7.28 -17.57
N GLU A 78 8.87 8.36 -18.35
CA GLU A 78 8.69 9.72 -17.81
C GLU A 78 7.23 10.11 -17.62
N LYS A 79 6.31 9.45 -18.34
CA LYS A 79 4.86 9.60 -18.19
C LYS A 79 4.22 8.49 -17.31
N THR A 80 5.02 7.54 -16.83
CA THR A 80 4.60 6.51 -15.87
C THR A 80 4.59 7.08 -14.45
N LEU A 81 3.51 6.77 -13.72
CA LEU A 81 3.41 6.98 -12.27
C LEU A 81 3.61 5.64 -11.56
N PHE A 82 4.23 5.67 -10.38
CA PHE A 82 4.43 4.48 -9.54
C PHE A 82 3.53 4.54 -8.31
N PHE A 83 2.65 3.56 -8.18
CA PHE A 83 1.82 3.37 -6.99
C PHE A 83 2.30 2.11 -6.24
N PHE A 84 2.24 2.15 -4.92
CA PHE A 84 2.63 1.02 -4.07
C PHE A 84 1.80 1.00 -2.79
N ILE A 85 1.60 -0.20 -2.26
CA ILE A 85 1.06 -0.44 -0.92
C ILE A 85 2.09 -1.26 -0.13
N ALA A 86 2.30 -0.93 1.14
CA ALA A 86 3.33 -1.56 1.96
C ALA A 86 2.88 -1.71 3.42
N GLY A 87 3.28 -2.80 4.06
CA GLY A 87 2.91 -3.12 5.44
C GLY A 87 3.12 -4.61 5.76
N ARG A 88 2.54 -5.06 6.88
CA ARG A 88 2.38 -6.49 7.17
C ARG A 88 1.37 -7.11 6.18
N TYR A 89 1.52 -8.40 5.86
CA TYR A 89 0.61 -9.11 4.97
C TYR A 89 -0.73 -9.40 5.68
N GLU A 90 -1.61 -8.40 5.72
CA GLU A 90 -2.99 -8.51 6.22
C GLU A 90 -3.93 -7.99 5.13
N PHE A 91 -4.43 -8.89 4.29
CA PHE A 91 -5.10 -8.56 3.01
C PHE A 91 -6.20 -7.49 3.14
N SER A 92 -7.21 -7.70 3.99
CA SER A 92 -8.29 -6.73 4.21
C SER A 92 -7.95 -5.64 5.24
N ASN A 93 -7.19 -5.94 6.30
CA ASN A 93 -6.84 -4.92 7.33
C ASN A 93 -5.92 -3.81 6.78
N LYS A 94 -5.25 -4.03 5.64
CA LYS A 94 -4.50 -3.00 4.91
C LYS A 94 -5.23 -2.49 3.67
N GLY A 95 -6.43 -2.99 3.37
CA GLY A 95 -7.19 -2.61 2.18
C GLY A 95 -6.52 -3.02 0.86
N ALA A 96 -5.76 -4.11 0.84
CA ALA A 96 -5.12 -4.61 -0.39
C ALA A 96 -6.17 -5.13 -1.38
N ASP A 97 -7.29 -5.68 -0.88
CA ASP A 97 -8.50 -5.97 -1.64
C ASP A 97 -9.06 -4.72 -2.35
N MET A 98 -9.29 -3.64 -1.59
CA MET A 98 -9.78 -2.36 -2.11
C MET A 98 -8.80 -1.70 -3.07
N PHE A 99 -7.49 -1.78 -2.79
CA PHE A 99 -6.43 -1.26 -3.64
C PHE A 99 -6.45 -1.95 -5.01
N LEU A 100 -6.43 -3.29 -5.05
CA LEU A 100 -6.46 -4.05 -6.30
C LEU A 100 -7.74 -3.81 -7.10
N GLU A 101 -8.91 -3.81 -6.46
CA GLU A 101 -10.19 -3.51 -7.11
C GLU A 101 -10.23 -2.08 -7.69
N ALA A 102 -9.76 -1.09 -6.93
CA ALA A 102 -9.65 0.29 -7.41
C ALA A 102 -8.68 0.42 -8.59
N LEU A 103 -7.56 -0.32 -8.56
CA LEU A 103 -6.62 -0.37 -9.68
C LEU A 103 -7.25 -1.00 -10.93
N SER A 104 -8.03 -2.09 -10.83
CA SER A 104 -8.70 -2.67 -12.01
C SER A 104 -9.77 -1.73 -12.60
N ARG A 105 -10.50 -0.98 -11.76
CA ARG A 105 -11.45 0.05 -12.21
C ARG A 105 -10.75 1.23 -12.89
N LEU A 106 -9.71 1.80 -12.27
CA LEU A 106 -8.93 2.88 -12.85
C LEU A 106 -8.21 2.45 -14.14
N ASN A 107 -7.80 1.19 -14.21
CA ASN A 107 -7.25 0.57 -15.41
C ASN A 107 -8.27 0.56 -16.56
N PHE A 108 -9.49 0.05 -16.32
CA PHE A 108 -10.59 0.07 -17.31
C PHE A 108 -10.84 1.47 -17.88
N LEU A 109 -10.82 2.51 -17.04
CA LEU A 109 -11.03 3.91 -17.44
C LEU A 109 -9.94 4.50 -18.37
N LEU A 110 -8.84 3.79 -18.65
CA LEU A 110 -7.63 4.36 -19.29
C LEU A 110 -7.09 3.61 -20.53
N ARG A 111 -7.57 2.40 -20.84
CA ARG A 111 -6.86 1.30 -21.56
C ARG A 111 -6.17 1.55 -22.94
N ARG A 112 -4.89 1.09 -23.09
CA ARG A 112 -4.13 0.70 -24.32
C ARG A 112 -2.76 0.00 -23.98
N GLN A 113 -1.99 -0.48 -24.97
CA GLN A 113 -0.88 -1.53 -24.94
C GLN A 113 0.32 -1.33 -23.92
N SER A 114 1.21 -2.30 -23.50
CA SER A 114 1.46 -3.77 -23.71
C SER A 114 1.71 -4.65 -22.43
N LEU A 115 2.05 -5.96 -22.56
CA LEU A 115 1.88 -7.07 -21.56
C LEU A 115 3.19 -7.67 -20.95
N PRO A 116 3.41 -7.63 -19.61
CA PRO A 116 4.50 -8.27 -18.83
C PRO A 116 3.97 -9.27 -17.74
N PRO A 117 4.84 -9.94 -16.93
CA PRO A 117 4.40 -10.70 -15.75
C PRO A 117 3.98 -9.83 -14.55
N VAL A 118 3.11 -10.40 -13.71
CA VAL A 118 2.50 -9.76 -12.51
C VAL A 118 3.33 -9.94 -11.22
N THR A 119 3.86 -11.14 -10.98
CA THR A 119 4.70 -11.41 -9.80
C THR A 119 6.19 -11.33 -10.16
N THR A 120 7.00 -10.93 -9.19
CA THR A 120 8.48 -10.88 -9.26
C THR A 120 9.14 -12.10 -8.61
N HIS A 121 8.37 -12.94 -7.92
CA HIS A 121 8.86 -14.08 -7.13
C HIS A 121 7.97 -15.31 -7.34
N ASN A 122 8.57 -16.49 -7.23
CA ASN A 122 7.83 -17.77 -7.24
C ASN A 122 7.17 -17.99 -5.87
N MET A 123 5.85 -18.11 -5.85
CA MET A 123 5.08 -18.34 -4.62
C MET A 123 5.03 -19.83 -4.26
N ILE A 124 5.07 -20.14 -2.96
CA ILE A 124 5.04 -21.53 -2.46
C ILE A 124 3.64 -22.15 -2.64
N ASP A 125 2.59 -21.34 -2.43
CA ASP A 125 1.22 -21.66 -2.83
C ASP A 125 0.69 -20.53 -3.73
N ASP A 126 1.07 -20.59 -5.01
CA ASP A 126 0.58 -19.67 -6.04
C ASP A 126 -0.94 -19.71 -6.18
N SER A 127 -1.56 -20.88 -5.96
CA SER A 127 -3.00 -21.13 -6.07
C SER A 127 -3.83 -20.50 -4.96
N GLY A 128 -3.40 -20.62 -3.70
CA GLY A 128 -4.11 -20.13 -2.52
C GLY A 128 -3.82 -18.66 -2.16
N ASP A 129 -2.77 -18.05 -2.74
CA ASP A 129 -2.42 -16.66 -2.42
C ASP A 129 -3.58 -15.68 -2.74
N PRO A 130 -4.05 -14.87 -1.77
CA PRO A 130 -5.22 -14.02 -1.94
C PRO A 130 -4.98 -12.79 -2.83
N ILE A 131 -3.73 -12.31 -2.91
CA ILE A 131 -3.35 -11.19 -3.79
C ILE A 131 -3.35 -11.67 -5.25
N LEU A 132 -2.65 -12.76 -5.56
CA LEU A 132 -2.60 -13.31 -6.91
C LEU A 132 -3.96 -13.84 -7.36
N SER A 133 -4.72 -14.51 -6.49
CA SER A 133 -6.09 -14.92 -6.78
C SER A 133 -7.02 -13.73 -7.04
N THR A 134 -6.84 -12.62 -6.33
CA THR A 134 -7.58 -11.39 -6.62
C THR A 134 -7.16 -10.76 -7.95
N ILE A 135 -5.87 -10.70 -8.25
CA ILE A 135 -5.36 -10.17 -9.53
C ILE A 135 -5.87 -11.00 -10.72
N ARG A 136 -5.84 -12.34 -10.61
CA ARG A 136 -6.43 -13.27 -11.60
C ARG A 136 -7.93 -12.98 -11.79
N ARG A 137 -8.68 -12.84 -10.69
CA ARG A 137 -10.13 -12.60 -10.68
C ARG A 137 -10.52 -11.26 -11.31
N ILE A 138 -9.76 -10.19 -11.08
CA ILE A 138 -10.06 -8.84 -11.60
C ILE A 138 -9.42 -8.58 -12.98
N GLY A 139 -8.73 -9.56 -13.57
CA GLY A 139 -8.19 -9.50 -14.93
C GLY A 139 -6.95 -8.61 -15.11
N LEU A 140 -6.33 -8.15 -14.01
CA LEU A 140 -5.15 -7.28 -14.01
C LEU A 140 -3.87 -8.10 -14.25
N PHE A 141 -3.84 -8.84 -15.36
CA PHE A 141 -2.67 -9.62 -15.81
C PHE A 141 -1.54 -8.72 -16.37
N ASN A 142 -1.45 -7.48 -15.87
CA ASN A 142 -0.72 -6.38 -16.47
C ASN A 142 -1.01 -6.25 -17.98
N ASN A 143 -2.27 -6.54 -18.34
CA ASN A 143 -2.73 -7.00 -19.66
C ASN A 143 -2.30 -6.06 -20.78
N ARG A 144 -2.30 -6.49 -22.06
CA ARG A 144 -1.75 -5.66 -23.16
C ARG A 144 -2.41 -4.27 -23.09
N THR A 145 -3.74 -4.21 -23.15
CA THR A 145 -4.55 -2.99 -22.97
C THR A 145 -4.48 -2.27 -21.62
N ASP A 146 -3.78 -2.76 -20.60
CA ASP A 146 -3.84 -2.20 -19.26
C ASP A 146 -2.94 -0.98 -19.05
N ARG A 147 -3.40 -0.03 -18.22
CA ARG A 147 -2.71 1.24 -17.93
C ARG A 147 -2.31 1.38 -16.47
N ILE A 148 -2.60 0.37 -15.68
CA ILE A 148 -1.94 0.05 -14.42
C ILE A 148 -1.26 -1.31 -14.62
N LYS A 149 -0.06 -1.44 -14.04
CA LYS A 149 0.85 -2.58 -14.12
C LYS A 149 1.46 -2.81 -12.73
#